data_AF-A0A4Q6ARQ1-F1
#
_entry.id   AF-A0A4Q6ARQ1-F1
#
_cell.length_a   1.000
_cell.length_b   1.000
_cell.length_c   1.000
_cell.angle_alpha   90.00
_cell.angle_beta   90.00
_cell.angle_gamma   90.00
#
_symmetry.space_group_name_H-M   'P 1'
#
loop_
_entity.id
_entity.type
_entity.pdbx_description
1 polymer ?
#
loop_
_entity_poly.entity_id
_entity_poly.type
_entity_poly.pdbx_seq_one_letter_code
_entity_poly.pdbx_strand_id
1 'polypeptide(L)'
;MLLNLSDLSNEPLYSQILRQIRALILTDALPKAEPIPSIRDLAKTYKVSVITVQKAYDELVREGLVVARRGKGYFVAELAHSDKSDMSRSHTKENLRKPVQTALVDGVSADVIRELIEELIIENKI
;
A
#
# COMPACT_ATOMS: atom_id res chain seq x y z
N MET A 1 -7.12 3.65 -13.82
CA MET A 1 -6.92 2.89 -12.56
C MET A 1 -8.25 2.35 -12.06
N LEU A 2 -8.29 1.08 -11.63
CA LEU A 2 -9.43 0.42 -11.01
C LEU A 2 -9.07 0.03 -9.57
N LEU A 3 -9.91 0.41 -8.61
CA LEU A 3 -9.80 0.05 -7.19
C LEU A 3 -11.01 -0.78 -6.77
N ASN A 4 -10.82 -1.76 -5.91
CA ASN A 4 -11.88 -2.53 -5.29
C ASN A 4 -12.04 -2.09 -3.82
N LEU A 5 -13.08 -1.31 -3.52
CA LEU A 5 -13.32 -0.75 -2.19
C LEU A 5 -14.57 -1.37 -1.56
N SER A 6 -14.47 -1.74 -0.28
CA SER A 6 -15.59 -2.31 0.49
C SER A 6 -15.67 -1.70 1.88
N ASP A 7 -16.81 -1.11 2.20
CA ASP A 7 -17.13 -0.62 3.55
C ASP A 7 -17.46 -1.74 4.55
N LEU A 8 -17.70 -2.96 4.05
CA LEU A 8 -17.94 -4.16 4.86
C LEU A 8 -16.65 -4.84 5.35
N SER A 9 -15.48 -4.40 4.86
CA SER A 9 -14.21 -4.98 5.29
C SER A 9 -13.78 -4.42 6.65
N ASN A 10 -12.97 -5.18 7.39
CA ASN A 10 -12.34 -4.72 8.64
C ASN A 10 -11.27 -3.64 8.43
N GLU A 11 -10.94 -3.31 7.18
CA GLU A 11 -9.98 -2.29 6.84
C GLU A 11 -10.69 -0.96 6.48
N PRO A 12 -10.29 0.17 7.07
CA PRO A 12 -10.86 1.46 6.70
C PRO A 12 -10.63 1.81 5.22
N LEU A 13 -11.62 2.46 4.58
CA LEU A 13 -11.56 2.83 3.14
C LEU A 13 -10.29 3.59 2.73
N TYR A 14 -9.78 4.49 3.58
CA TYR A 14 -8.54 5.22 3.26
C TYR A 14 -7.33 4.28 3.17
N SER A 15 -7.28 3.25 4.02
CA SER A 15 -6.22 2.24 4.03
C SER A 15 -6.32 1.34 2.80
N GLN A 16 -7.54 0.98 2.39
CA GLN A 16 -7.76 0.24 1.15
C GLN A 16 -7.28 1.01 -0.09
N ILE A 17 -7.57 2.31 -0.17
CA ILE A 17 -7.10 3.20 -1.26
C ILE A 17 -5.57 3.28 -1.24
N LEU A 18 -5.00 3.59 -0.07
CA LEU A 18 -3.54 3.67 0.13
C LEU A 18 -2.86 2.38 -0.35
N ARG A 19 -3.29 1.23 0.16
CA ARG A 19 -2.71 -0.09 -0.18
C ARG A 19 -2.75 -0.37 -1.68
N GLN A 20 -3.89 -0.13 -2.32
CA GLN A 20 -4.06 -0.48 -3.73
C GLN A 20 -3.28 0.46 -4.66
N ILE A 21 -3.30 1.77 -4.41
CA ILE A 21 -2.49 2.71 -5.20
C ILE A 21 -1.00 2.43 -5.01
N ARG A 22 -0.58 2.17 -3.77
CA ARG A 22 0.78 1.76 -3.44
C ARG A 22 1.20 0.51 -4.20
N ALA A 23 0.36 -0.52 -4.23
CA ALA A 23 0.63 -1.74 -4.99
C ALA A 23 0.84 -1.44 -6.48
N LEU A 24 -0.05 -0.63 -7.08
CA LEU A 24 0.06 -0.26 -8.50
C LEU A 24 1.35 0.51 -8.82
N ILE A 25 1.82 1.39 -7.92
CA ILE A 25 3.07 2.14 -8.10
C ILE A 25 4.29 1.21 -7.97
N LEU A 26 4.27 0.30 -6.99
CA LEU A 26 5.38 -0.62 -6.72
C LEU A 26 5.50 -1.73 -7.78
N THR A 27 4.41 -2.11 -8.44
CA THR A 27 4.40 -3.08 -9.54
C THR A 27 4.55 -2.46 -10.93
N ASP A 28 4.81 -1.15 -11.02
CA ASP A 28 4.89 -0.38 -12.28
C ASP A 28 3.58 -0.38 -13.11
N ALA A 29 2.46 -0.86 -12.56
CA ALA A 29 1.14 -0.73 -13.18
C ALA A 29 0.65 0.74 -13.22
N LEU A 30 1.19 1.59 -12.34
CA LEU A 30 1.18 3.05 -12.46
C LEU A 30 2.62 3.55 -12.73
N PRO A 31 2.94 3.87 -13.99
CA PRO A 31 4.21 4.46 -14.40
C PRO A 31 4.63 5.71 -13.62
N LYS A 32 5.94 5.88 -13.49
CA LYS A 32 6.54 7.09 -12.91
C LYS A 32 6.12 8.36 -13.68
N ALA A 33 6.01 9.48 -12.95
CA ALA A 33 5.57 10.77 -13.46
C ALA A 33 4.15 10.81 -14.08
N GLU A 34 3.39 9.71 -14.01
CA GLU A 34 2.01 9.69 -14.47
C GLU A 34 1.11 10.50 -13.52
N PRO A 35 0.21 11.35 -14.03
CA PRO A 35 -0.79 12.00 -13.21
C PRO A 35 -1.77 10.97 -12.65
N ILE A 36 -2.03 11.02 -11.34
CA ILE A 36 -3.12 10.26 -10.72
C ILE A 36 -4.37 11.15 -10.57
N PRO A 37 -5.58 10.58 -10.45
CA PRO A 37 -6.81 11.37 -10.30
C PRO A 37 -6.70 12.38 -9.17
N SER A 38 -7.37 13.54 -9.31
CA SER A 38 -7.47 14.47 -8.20
C SER A 38 -8.25 13.84 -7.05
N ILE A 39 -8.08 14.38 -5.84
CA ILE A 39 -8.83 13.91 -4.66
C ILE A 39 -10.34 13.95 -4.89
N ARG A 40 -10.83 15.02 -5.54
CA ARG A 40 -12.24 15.18 -5.84
C ARG A 40 -12.72 14.19 -6.90
N ASP A 41 -11.91 13.95 -7.93
CA ASP A 41 -12.27 13.01 -8.99
C ASP A 41 -12.30 11.58 -8.46
N LEU A 42 -11.29 11.17 -7.69
CA LEU A 42 -11.24 9.84 -7.10
C LEU A 42 -12.41 9.63 -6.12
N ALA A 43 -12.69 10.63 -5.27
CA ALA A 43 -13.81 10.59 -4.34
C ALA A 43 -15.15 10.41 -5.07
N LYS A 44 -15.34 11.15 -6.17
CA LYS A 44 -16.54 11.05 -7.01
C LYS A 44 -16.65 9.68 -7.69
N THR A 45 -15.57 9.19 -8.30
CA THR A 45 -15.54 7.92 -9.04
C THR A 45 -15.88 6.74 -8.14
N TYR A 46 -15.31 6.69 -6.94
CA TYR A 46 -15.49 5.57 -6.02
C TYR A 46 -16.56 5.82 -4.94
N LYS A 47 -17.28 6.95 -5.01
CA LYS A 47 -18.32 7.36 -4.05
C LYS A 47 -17.85 7.31 -2.58
N VAL A 48 -16.62 7.76 -2.35
CA VAL A 48 -16.02 7.87 -1.01
C VAL A 48 -15.88 9.32 -0.60
N SER A 49 -15.71 9.60 0.69
CA SER A 49 -15.54 10.98 1.17
C SER A 49 -14.22 11.59 0.66
N VAL A 50 -14.22 12.89 0.40
CA VAL A 50 -13.01 13.65 0.02
C VAL A 50 -11.92 13.51 1.10
N ILE A 51 -12.30 13.51 2.39
CA ILE A 51 -11.38 13.37 3.52
C ILE A 51 -10.71 11.99 3.50
N THR A 52 -11.46 10.94 3.14
CA THR A 52 -10.93 9.57 3.01
C THR A 52 -9.84 9.50 1.94
N VAL A 53 -10.06 10.10 0.77
CA VAL A 53 -9.07 10.14 -0.31
C VAL A 53 -7.87 11.02 0.07
N GLN A 54 -8.13 12.19 0.66
CA GLN A 54 -7.07 13.10 1.11
C GLN A 54 -6.13 12.38 2.06
N LYS A 55 -6.66 11.68 3.07
CA LYS A 55 -5.86 10.90 4.00
C LYS A 55 -5.01 9.85 3.29
N ALA A 56 -5.57 9.10 2.33
CA ALA A 56 -4.79 8.12 1.57
C ALA A 56 -3.67 8.78 0.75
N TYR A 57 -3.93 9.94 0.14
CA TYR A 57 -2.94 10.67 -0.67
C TYR A 57 -1.85 11.29 0.19
N ASP A 58 -2.19 11.83 1.36
CA ASP A 58 -1.21 12.38 2.31
C ASP A 58 -0.22 11.30 2.77
N GLU A 59 -0.70 10.08 3.01
CA GLU A 59 0.14 8.94 3.36
C GLU A 59 1.05 8.52 2.19
N LEU A 60 0.52 8.46 0.95
CA LEU A 60 1.33 8.19 -0.24
C LEU A 60 2.41 9.24 -0.48
N VAL A 61 2.12 10.51 -0.20
CA VAL A 61 3.09 11.62 -0.28
C VAL A 61 4.13 11.49 0.83
N ARG A 62 3.71 11.16 2.06
CA ARG A 62 4.62 10.93 3.19
C ARG A 62 5.57 9.75 2.93
N GLU A 63 5.10 8.71 2.26
CA GLU A 63 5.93 7.57 1.83
C GLU A 63 6.82 7.90 0.64
N GLY A 64 6.65 9.05 -0.03
CA GLY A 64 7.42 9.42 -1.22
C GLY A 64 7.01 8.67 -2.48
N LEU A 65 5.86 8.00 -2.50
CA LEU A 65 5.31 7.29 -3.66
C LEU A 65 4.59 8.23 -4.63
N VAL A 66 4.03 9.33 -4.10
CA VAL A 66 3.29 10.34 -4.84
C VAL A 66 3.86 11.72 -4.54
N VAL A 67 3.83 12.62 -5.53
CA VAL A 67 4.24 14.01 -5.39
C VAL A 67 3.06 14.92 -5.70
N ALA A 68 2.75 15.82 -4.78
CA ALA A 68 1.78 16.90 -5.01
C ALA A 68 2.47 18.07 -5.72
N ARG A 69 2.00 18.44 -6.91
CA ARG A 69 2.48 19.61 -7.65
C ARG A 69 1.44 20.72 -7.54
N ARG A 70 1.81 21.85 -6.94
CA ARG A 70 0.90 22.99 -6.71
C ARG A 70 0.24 23.43 -8.03
N GLY A 71 -1.10 23.43 -8.06
CA GLY A 71 -1.89 23.78 -9.23
C GLY A 71 -1.89 22.77 -10.38
N LYS A 72 -1.17 21.65 -10.26
CA LYS A 72 -1.05 20.61 -11.31
C LYS A 72 -1.59 19.24 -10.91
N GLY A 73 -1.88 19.03 -9.62
CA GLY A 73 -2.44 17.76 -9.12
C GLY A 73 -1.38 16.85 -8.52
N TYR A 74 -1.64 15.54 -8.56
CA TYR A 74 -0.81 14.51 -7.94
C TYR A 74 -0.19 13.63 -9.02
N PHE A 75 1.06 13.23 -8.83
CA PHE A 75 1.84 12.46 -9.80
C PHE A 75 2.58 11.32 -9.09
N VAL A 76 2.76 10.19 -9.76
CA VAL A 76 3.62 9.11 -9.27
C VAL A 76 5.07 9.60 -9.19
N ALA A 77 5.73 9.31 -8.08
CA ALA A 77 7.12 9.70 -7.87
C ALA A 77 8.07 9.00 -8.85
N GLU A 78 9.15 9.69 -9.21
CA GLU A 78 10.22 9.17 -10.07
C GLU A 78 11.25 8.40 -9.23
N LEU A 79 10.86 7.23 -8.75
CA LEU A 79 11.72 6.34 -7.95
C LEU A 79 12.51 5.40 -8.87
N ALA A 80 13.77 5.11 -8.51
CA ALA A 80 14.52 4.05 -9.18
C ALA A 80 13.94 2.68 -8.79
N HIS A 81 14.18 1.66 -9.63
CA HIS A 81 13.66 0.31 -9.35
C HIS A 81 14.25 -0.29 -8.06
N SER A 82 15.52 0.03 -7.76
CA SER A 82 16.16 -0.29 -6.47
C SER A 82 15.39 0.29 -5.29
N ASP A 83 15.00 1.56 -5.38
CA ASP A 83 14.30 2.27 -4.31
C ASP A 83 12.92 1.65 -4.05
N LYS A 84 12.20 1.30 -5.12
CA LYS A 84 10.90 0.62 -5.02
C LYS A 84 11.03 -0.74 -4.31
N SER A 85 12.06 -1.51 -4.66
CA SER A 85 12.34 -2.81 -4.03
C SER A 85 12.66 -2.64 -2.53
N ASP A 86 13.51 -1.67 -2.18
CA ASP A 86 13.88 -1.38 -0.80
C ASP A 86 12.70 -0.89 0.04
N MET A 87 11.83 -0.05 -0.53
CA MET A 87 10.59 0.40 0.10
C MET A 87 9.63 -0.77 0.34
N SER A 88 9.46 -1.66 -0.64
CA SER A 88 8.62 -2.86 -0.51
C SER A 88 9.13 -3.79 0.59
N ARG A 89 10.44 -4.04 0.62
CA ARG A 89 11.10 -4.84 1.66
C ARG A 89 10.94 -4.22 3.05
N SER A 90 11.18 -2.92 3.17
CA SER A 90 11.09 -2.20 4.44
C SER A 90 9.68 -2.20 5.02
N HIS A 91 8.68 -1.94 4.19
CA HIS A 91 7.28 -1.98 4.63
C HIS A 91 6.81 -3.39 4.99
N THR A 92 7.21 -4.39 4.20
CA THR A 92 6.92 -5.80 4.54
C THR A 92 7.53 -6.17 5.88
N LYS A 93 8.79 -5.79 6.12
CA LYS A 93 9.49 -6.02 7.38
C LYS A 93 8.77 -5.37 8.57
N GLU A 94 8.29 -4.14 8.40
CA GLU A 94 7.56 -3.43 9.46
C GLU A 94 6.22 -4.11 9.78
N ASN A 95 5.48 -4.55 8.75
CA ASN A 95 4.22 -5.27 8.94
C ASN A 95 4.41 -6.66 9.58
N LEU A 96 5.54 -7.32 9.30
CA LEU A 96 5.89 -8.60 9.92
C LEU A 96 6.42 -8.45 11.35
N ARG A 97 6.83 -7.24 11.76
CA ARG A 97 7.47 -7.02 13.07
C ARG A 97 6.59 -7.47 14.24
N LYS A 98 5.33 -7.03 14.28
CA LYS A 98 4.40 -7.41 15.36
C LYS A 98 4.01 -8.89 15.31
N PRO A 99 3.55 -9.47 14.18
CA PRO A 99 3.24 -10.90 14.11
C PRO A 99 4.41 -11.79 14.53
N VAL A 100 5.64 -11.50 14.07
CA VAL A 100 6.83 -12.26 14.45
C VAL A 100 7.11 -12.13 15.95
N GLN A 101 6.99 -10.93 16.52
CA GLN A 101 7.17 -10.73 17.97
C GLN A 101 6.12 -11.51 18.79
N THR A 102 4.85 -11.48 18.38
CA THR A 102 3.78 -12.24 19.04
C THR A 102 4.08 -13.74 19.01
N ALA A 103 4.43 -14.29 17.84
CA ALA A 103 4.76 -15.71 17.72
C ALA A 103 5.93 -16.13 18.63
N LEU A 104 6.97 -15.29 18.72
CA LEU A 104 8.10 -15.54 19.61
C LEU A 104 7.70 -15.53 21.10
N VAL A 105 6.81 -14.61 21.51
CA VAL A 105 6.28 -14.53 22.89
C VAL A 105 5.43 -15.75 23.22
N ASP A 106 4.69 -16.27 22.25
CA ASP A 106 3.87 -17.48 22.40
C ASP A 106 4.70 -18.77 22.40
N GLY A 107 6.03 -18.67 22.30
CA GLY A 107 6.96 -19.80 22.36
C GLY A 107 7.20 -20.50 21.02
N VAL A 108 6.74 -19.92 19.91
CA VAL A 108 6.98 -20.47 18.57
C VAL A 108 8.45 -20.23 18.18
N SER A 109 9.17 -21.29 17.81
CA SER A 109 10.57 -21.17 17.42
C SER A 109 10.71 -20.49 16.05
N ALA A 110 11.89 -19.92 15.77
CA ALA A 110 12.16 -19.28 14.49
C ALA A 110 12.02 -20.23 13.29
N ASP A 111 12.33 -21.51 13.47
CA ASP A 111 12.21 -22.52 12.41
C ASP A 111 10.74 -22.82 12.10
N VAL A 112 9.90 -22.99 13.14
CA VAL A 112 8.45 -23.15 12.96
C VAL A 112 7.82 -21.91 12.33
N ILE A 113 8.27 -20.69 12.71
CA ILE A 113 7.80 -19.45 12.06
C ILE A 113 8.14 -19.46 10.56
N ARG A 114 9.31 -19.94 10.16
CA ARG A 114 9.69 -20.04 8.74
C ARG A 114 8.81 -21.05 8.00
N GLU A 115 8.60 -22.23 8.58
CA GLU A 115 7.71 -23.27 8.03
C GLU A 115 6.29 -22.72 7.80
N LEU A 116 5.71 -22.07 8.82
CA LEU A 116 4.38 -21.45 8.71
C LEU A 116 4.31 -20.36 7.64
N ILE A 117 5.37 -19.55 7.49
CA ILE A 117 5.43 -18.55 6.42
C ILE A 117 5.48 -19.22 5.04
N GLU A 118 6.25 -20.31 4.88
CA GLU A 118 6.29 -21.07 3.62
C GLU A 118 4.93 -21.68 3.27
N GLU A 119 4.24 -22.26 4.26
CA GLU A 119 2.87 -22.76 4.11
C GLU A 119 1.92 -21.65 3.63
N LEU A 120 1.90 -20.51 4.31
CA LEU A 120 1.06 -19.35 3.94
C LEU A 120 1.37 -18.81 2.54
N ILE A 121 2.63 -18.81 2.11
CA ILE A 121 3.02 -18.41 0.76
C ILE A 121 2.44 -19.37 -0.28
N ILE A 122 2.44 -20.68 -0.01
CA ILE A 122 1.86 -21.69 -0.89
C ILE A 122 0.35 -21.52 -0.98
N GLU A 123 -0.33 -21.30 0.15
CA GLU A 123 -1.79 -21.09 0.20
C GLU A 123 -2.27 -19.86 -0.58
N ASN A 124 -1.45 -18.80 -0.64
CA ASN A 124 -1.81 -17.52 -1.25
C ASN A 124 -1.22 -17.32 -2.66
N LYS A 125 -0.53 -18.32 -3.23
CA LYS A 125 -0.21 -18.33 -4.65
C LYS A 125 -1.48 -18.62 -5.46
N ILE A 126 -2.10 -17.57 -5.99
CA ILE A 126 -3.09 -17.63 -7.09
C ILE A 126 -2.32 -17.65 -8.42
#